data_AF-A0A7V5G5E2-F1
#
_entry.id   AF-A0A7V5G5E2-F1
#
_cell.length_a   1.000
_cell.length_b   1.000
_cell.length_c   1.000
_cell.angle_alpha   90.00
_cell.angle_beta   90.00
_cell.angle_gamma   90.00
#
_symmetry.space_group_name_H-M   'P 1'
#
loop_
_entity.id
_entity.type
_entity.pdbx_description
1 polymer ?
#
loop_
_entity_poly.entity_id
_entity_poly.type
_entity_poly.pdbx_seq_one_letter_code
_entity_poly.pdbx_strand_id
1 'polypeptide(L)'
;MFKSNKSYLLISIIILGLSGCVEKKRVLVIKEPIRHTQPRVIHTTNDNSIKEEILIKNNPNLGNHHIEEVEVPANHPTLDIKVTNQSPTSAELNGQTMDRMPFPEDEYNQLKKFGRNTVHGKVYLQNSINDEEIFGKRIELFLNPVTSYSKQWYNQSYLGGYKLTPPDKRLFNYLKSTKSDENGEFSFFGVPRGEYYLIGKITCGTECGFDSSKIIRLAKEIYINGTTNVELTKIIP
;
A
#
# COMPACT_ATOMS: atom_id res chain seq x y z
N MET A 1 65.38 33.30 25.29
CA MET A 1 64.97 32.09 26.04
C MET A 1 64.46 32.54 27.40
N PHE A 2 63.39 31.90 27.89
CA PHE A 2 62.59 32.17 29.09
C PHE A 2 61.37 33.11 28.94
N LYS A 3 60.22 32.43 29.10
CA LYS A 3 58.82 32.83 29.12
C LYS A 3 58.39 32.79 30.58
N SER A 4 57.61 33.75 31.07
CA SER A 4 56.89 33.57 32.34
C SER A 4 55.52 34.25 32.27
N ASN A 5 54.50 33.46 32.64
CA ASN A 5 53.08 33.65 32.43
C ASN A 5 52.47 34.60 33.47
N LYS A 6 51.50 35.42 33.05
CA LYS A 6 50.52 36.04 33.96
C LYS A 6 49.23 35.22 33.92
N SER A 7 48.82 34.71 35.08
CA SER A 7 47.53 34.05 35.29
C SER A 7 46.61 35.07 35.95
N TYR A 8 45.48 35.38 35.32
CA TYR A 8 44.41 36.20 35.91
C TYR A 8 43.17 35.32 36.08
N LEU A 9 42.76 35.17 37.33
CA LEU A 9 41.59 34.45 37.78
C LEU A 9 40.37 35.37 37.57
N LEU A 10 39.44 35.01 36.67
CA LEU A 10 38.14 35.68 36.53
C LEU A 10 37.07 34.78 37.14
N ILE A 11 36.50 35.25 38.26
CA ILE A 11 35.39 34.62 38.98
C ILE A 11 34.09 35.09 38.32
N SER A 12 33.39 34.19 37.63
CA SER A 12 32.06 34.45 37.07
C SER A 12 30.99 34.14 38.11
N ILE A 13 30.26 35.17 38.54
CA ILE A 13 29.10 35.10 39.45
C ILE A 13 27.89 34.60 38.64
N ILE A 14 27.35 33.44 39.00
CA ILE A 14 26.10 32.89 38.44
C ILE A 14 24.94 33.38 39.32
N ILE A 15 24.11 34.27 38.78
CA ILE A 15 22.84 34.69 39.39
C ILE A 15 21.75 33.69 38.98
N LEU A 16 21.32 32.86 39.93
CA LEU A 16 20.17 31.96 39.79
C LEU A 16 18.87 32.77 39.91
N GLY A 17 18.23 33.04 38.77
CA GLY A 17 16.88 33.60 38.72
C GLY A 17 15.83 32.51 38.94
N LEU A 18 15.27 32.43 40.15
CA LEU A 18 14.10 31.62 40.46
C LEU A 18 12.84 32.30 39.89
N SER A 19 12.45 31.89 38.69
CA SER A 19 11.14 32.23 38.13
C SER A 19 10.09 31.30 38.74
N GLY A 20 9.32 31.82 39.71
CA GLY A 20 8.18 31.11 40.27
C GLY A 20 7.06 30.99 39.23
N CYS A 21 6.75 29.76 38.81
CA CYS A 21 5.55 29.47 38.05
C CYS A 21 4.34 29.49 38.98
N VAL A 22 3.46 30.49 38.82
CA VAL A 22 2.12 30.49 39.42
C VAL A 22 1.22 29.58 38.58
N GLU A 23 0.94 28.39 39.08
CA GLU A 23 0.03 27.44 38.45
C GLU A 23 -1.43 27.92 38.64
N LYS A 24 -2.02 28.50 37.59
CA LYS A 24 -3.46 28.80 37.56
C LYS A 24 -4.24 27.49 37.42
N LYS A 25 -4.94 27.08 38.48
CA LYS A 25 -5.98 26.03 38.44
C LYS A 25 -6.97 26.33 37.32
N ARG A 26 -6.98 25.51 36.26
CA ARG A 26 -8.06 25.51 35.27
C ARG A 26 -9.18 24.59 35.77
N VAL A 27 -10.33 25.19 36.09
CA VAL A 27 -11.56 24.44 36.33
C VAL A 27 -12.11 24.01 34.96
N LEU A 28 -12.15 22.70 34.70
CA LEU A 28 -12.83 22.15 33.53
C LEU A 28 -14.33 22.13 33.83
N VAL A 29 -15.08 23.04 33.21
CA VAL A 29 -16.54 22.96 33.13
C VAL A 29 -16.88 21.97 32.03
N ILE A 30 -17.28 20.76 32.40
CA ILE A 30 -17.81 19.78 31.46
C ILE A 30 -19.22 20.24 31.08
N LYS A 31 -19.38 20.79 29.87
CA LYS A 31 -20.71 20.94 29.26
C LYS A 31 -21.16 19.56 28.81
N GLU A 32 -22.31 19.12 29.29
CA GLU A 32 -22.97 17.91 28.77
C GLU A 32 -23.17 18.03 27.25
N PRO A 33 -22.90 16.96 26.48
CA PRO A 33 -23.06 17.00 25.03
C PRO A 33 -24.55 17.07 24.68
N ILE A 34 -24.91 18.16 23.98
CA ILE A 34 -26.19 18.31 23.30
C ILE A 34 -26.36 17.14 22.33
N ARG A 35 -27.43 16.37 22.50
CA ARG A 35 -27.81 15.23 21.69
C ARG A 35 -28.19 15.74 20.28
N HIS A 36 -27.22 15.78 19.36
CA HIS A 36 -27.49 16.08 17.96
C HIS A 36 -28.05 14.84 17.28
N THR A 37 -29.31 14.91 16.87
CA THR A 37 -29.97 13.99 15.94
C THR A 37 -29.15 13.93 14.65
N GLN A 38 -28.64 12.75 14.32
CA GLN A 38 -27.91 12.51 13.06
C GLN A 38 -28.85 12.71 11.86
N PRO A 39 -28.47 13.51 10.84
CA PRO A 39 -29.10 13.42 9.55
C PRO A 39 -28.67 12.13 8.83
N ARG A 40 -29.67 11.49 8.22
CA ARG A 40 -29.62 10.28 7.40
C ARG A 40 -28.44 10.29 6.42
N VAL A 41 -27.52 9.33 6.59
CA VAL A 41 -26.47 9.02 5.63
C VAL A 41 -27.15 8.46 4.37
N ILE A 42 -27.09 9.22 3.27
CA ILE A 42 -27.34 8.70 1.94
C ILE A 42 -26.04 8.01 1.53
N HIS A 43 -26.05 6.68 1.47
CA HIS A 43 -24.97 5.91 0.85
C HIS A 43 -24.99 6.19 -0.65
N THR A 44 -24.12 7.08 -1.12
CA THR A 44 -23.66 7.07 -2.51
C THR A 44 -22.69 5.89 -2.65
N THR A 45 -23.15 4.86 -3.35
CA THR A 45 -22.30 3.74 -3.78
C THR A 45 -21.22 4.29 -4.71
N ASN A 46 -19.96 4.15 -4.31
CA ASN A 46 -18.80 4.48 -5.14
C ASN A 46 -18.77 3.54 -6.35
N ASP A 47 -18.92 4.10 -7.55
CA ASP A 47 -18.77 3.46 -8.87
C ASP A 47 -17.42 2.70 -9.04
N ASN A 48 -16.42 3.02 -8.22
CA ASN A 48 -15.11 2.37 -8.28
C ASN A 48 -15.08 0.96 -7.65
N SER A 49 -15.89 0.66 -6.62
CA SER A 49 -15.93 -0.70 -6.05
C SER A 49 -16.59 -1.69 -7.01
N ILE A 50 -17.57 -1.21 -7.78
CA ILE A 50 -18.27 -1.99 -8.80
C ILE A 50 -17.33 -2.31 -9.97
N LYS A 51 -16.44 -1.37 -10.36
CA LYS A 51 -15.44 -1.62 -11.41
C LYS A 51 -14.37 -2.62 -10.98
N GLU A 52 -13.92 -2.57 -9.73
CA GLU A 52 -13.02 -3.59 -9.17
C GLU A 52 -13.71 -4.97 -9.14
N GLU A 53 -14.96 -5.06 -8.69
CA GLU A 53 -15.73 -6.30 -8.66
C GLU A 53 -15.98 -6.91 -10.05
N ILE A 54 -16.29 -6.07 -11.05
CA ILE A 54 -16.51 -6.52 -12.45
C ILE A 54 -15.21 -7.03 -13.08
N LEU A 55 -14.05 -6.42 -12.79
CA LEU A 55 -12.75 -6.90 -13.27
C LEU A 55 -12.26 -8.14 -12.50
N ILE A 56 -12.66 -8.30 -11.23
CA ILE A 56 -12.39 -9.50 -10.42
C ILE A 56 -13.09 -10.74 -10.99
N LYS A 57 -14.31 -10.60 -11.54
CA LYS A 57 -15.05 -11.75 -12.14
C LYS A 57 -14.38 -12.39 -13.36
N ASN A 58 -13.45 -11.69 -14.01
CA ASN A 58 -12.70 -12.22 -15.16
C ASN A 58 -11.26 -12.63 -14.79
N ASN A 59 -10.94 -12.69 -13.50
CA ASN A 59 -9.62 -13.07 -13.01
C ASN A 59 -9.67 -14.53 -12.52
N PRO A 60 -9.00 -15.50 -13.17
CA PRO A 60 -9.03 -16.92 -12.79
C PRO A 60 -8.34 -17.25 -11.44
N ASN A 61 -8.09 -16.23 -10.60
CA ASN A 61 -7.15 -16.29 -9.47
C ASN A 61 -7.82 -16.04 -8.12
N LEU A 62 -9.14 -15.87 -8.11
CA LEU A 62 -9.94 -15.98 -6.90
C LEU A 62 -10.81 -17.22 -7.06
N GLY A 63 -10.62 -18.22 -6.20
CA GLY A 63 -11.44 -19.42 -6.20
C GLY A 63 -12.93 -19.07 -6.14
N ASN A 64 -13.74 -19.78 -6.92
CA ASN A 64 -15.19 -19.58 -6.94
C ASN A 64 -15.79 -19.99 -5.59
N HIS A 65 -16.41 -19.04 -4.87
CA HIS A 65 -17.36 -19.37 -3.82
C HIS A 65 -18.67 -19.82 -4.47
N HIS A 66 -19.02 -21.09 -4.24
CA HIS A 66 -20.31 -21.66 -4.60
C HIS A 66 -21.39 -20.99 -3.76
N ILE A 67 -22.35 -20.32 -4.41
CA ILE A 67 -23.65 -19.99 -3.82
C ILE A 67 -24.66 -20.87 -4.58
N GLU A 68 -25.16 -21.93 -3.93
CA GLU A 68 -26.44 -22.54 -4.31
C GLU A 68 -27.54 -21.48 -4.03
N GLU A 69 -28.47 -21.17 -4.93
CA GLU A 69 -29.61 -22.04 -5.27
C GLU A 69 -30.44 -21.51 -6.49
N VAL A 70 -31.12 -22.46 -7.17
CA VAL A 70 -32.31 -22.41 -8.07
C VAL A 70 -32.16 -22.06 -9.56
N GLU A 71 -32.65 -23.01 -10.39
CA GLU A 71 -32.64 -23.09 -11.86
C GLU A 71 -33.60 -22.14 -12.61
N VAL A 72 -33.19 -21.72 -13.82
CA VAL A 72 -34.07 -21.56 -15.01
C VAL A 72 -33.27 -21.93 -16.28
N PRO A 73 -33.78 -22.77 -17.21
CA PRO A 73 -32.99 -23.30 -18.32
C PRO A 73 -33.08 -22.48 -19.62
N ALA A 74 -32.02 -22.60 -20.43
CA ALA A 74 -31.99 -22.95 -21.86
C ALA A 74 -31.19 -22.01 -22.78
N ASN A 75 -30.10 -22.59 -23.30
CA ASN A 75 -29.51 -22.45 -24.64
C ASN A 75 -28.15 -21.72 -24.80
N HIS A 76 -27.24 -22.49 -25.44
CA HIS A 76 -25.99 -22.16 -26.15
C HIS A 76 -24.69 -22.10 -25.32
N PRO A 77 -23.54 -22.42 -25.94
CA PRO A 77 -23.06 -23.72 -26.40
C PRO A 77 -21.83 -24.17 -25.59
N THR A 78 -21.64 -25.48 -25.41
CA THR A 78 -20.49 -26.04 -24.70
C THR A 78 -19.18 -25.76 -25.43
N LEU A 79 -18.29 -24.98 -24.80
CA LEU A 79 -16.85 -24.98 -25.05
C LEU A 79 -16.21 -25.90 -24.01
N ASP A 80 -15.66 -27.01 -24.46
CA ASP A 80 -14.95 -27.98 -23.62
C ASP A 80 -13.71 -27.34 -22.99
N ILE A 81 -13.83 -26.88 -21.74
CA ILE A 81 -12.70 -26.48 -20.92
C ILE A 81 -12.28 -27.69 -20.09
N LYS A 82 -11.14 -28.28 -20.48
CA LYS A 82 -10.44 -29.27 -19.66
C LYS A 82 -9.92 -28.56 -18.40
N VAL A 83 -10.64 -28.72 -17.30
CA VAL A 83 -10.35 -28.18 -15.98
C VAL A 83 -8.93 -28.55 -15.56
N THR A 84 -8.07 -27.54 -15.40
CA THR A 84 -6.80 -27.65 -14.66
C THR A 84 -6.89 -26.69 -13.49
N ASN A 85 -7.02 -27.24 -12.29
CA ASN A 85 -7.06 -26.49 -11.03
C ASN A 85 -5.65 -26.00 -10.70
N GLN A 86 -5.26 -24.83 -11.19
CA GLN A 86 -4.05 -24.13 -10.73
C GLN A 86 -4.30 -22.64 -10.65
N SER A 87 -4.24 -22.10 -9.44
CA SER A 87 -4.07 -20.67 -9.18
C SER A 87 -2.77 -20.21 -9.86
N PRO A 88 -2.75 -19.17 -10.71
CA PRO A 88 -1.55 -18.81 -11.45
C PRO A 88 -0.61 -18.09 -10.49
N THR A 89 0.25 -18.93 -9.95
CA THR A 89 1.69 -18.81 -9.98
C THR A 89 2.22 -17.64 -10.83
N SER A 90 3.28 -16.98 -10.34
CA SER A 90 4.14 -16.08 -11.12
C SER A 90 4.70 -16.66 -12.44
N ALA A 91 4.37 -17.91 -12.79
CA ALA A 91 4.68 -18.59 -14.03
C ALA A 91 3.67 -18.36 -15.17
N GLU A 92 2.48 -17.79 -14.91
CA GLU A 92 1.50 -17.54 -15.98
C GLU A 92 1.13 -16.06 -16.01
N LEU A 93 2.13 -15.23 -16.34
CA LEU A 93 1.80 -14.15 -17.26
C LEU A 93 1.18 -14.82 -18.50
N ASN A 94 0.27 -14.18 -19.24
CA ASN A 94 -0.35 -14.75 -20.45
C ASN A 94 0.66 -15.10 -21.59
N GLY A 95 1.97 -15.20 -21.30
CA GLY A 95 3.10 -15.42 -22.20
C GLY A 95 3.40 -14.21 -23.07
N GLN A 96 2.37 -13.39 -23.30
CA GLN A 96 2.37 -12.24 -24.17
C GLN A 96 3.06 -11.06 -23.49
N THR A 97 4.12 -10.59 -24.16
CA THR A 97 4.78 -9.34 -23.83
C THR A 97 4.03 -8.20 -24.52
N MET A 98 3.68 -7.17 -23.76
CA MET A 98 2.98 -5.98 -24.24
C MET A 98 3.90 -4.76 -24.08
N ASP A 99 3.89 -3.88 -25.07
CA ASP A 99 4.63 -2.63 -24.99
C ASP A 99 4.04 -1.69 -23.95
N ARG A 100 4.92 -1.10 -23.14
CA ARG A 100 4.54 0.06 -22.33
C ARG A 100 4.25 1.24 -23.22
N MET A 101 3.29 2.06 -22.80
CA MET A 101 3.10 3.38 -23.38
C MET A 101 4.38 4.22 -23.22
N PRO A 102 4.60 5.25 -24.05
CA PRO A 102 5.66 6.24 -23.83
C PRO A 102 5.57 6.86 -22.43
N PHE A 103 6.71 7.22 -21.85
CA PHE A 103 6.74 7.85 -20.54
C PHE A 103 6.10 9.25 -20.60
N PRO A 104 5.01 9.52 -19.83
CA PRO A 104 4.28 10.77 -19.92
C PRO A 104 4.96 11.86 -19.08
N GLU A 105 5.96 12.52 -19.66
CA GLU A 105 6.80 13.51 -18.95
C GLU A 105 5.98 14.61 -18.27
N ASP A 106 4.94 15.12 -18.94
CA ASP A 106 4.12 16.21 -18.41
C ASP A 106 3.36 15.82 -17.14
N GLU A 107 2.85 14.59 -17.05
CA GLU A 107 2.18 14.09 -15.85
C GLU A 107 3.17 14.00 -14.69
N TYR A 108 4.35 13.43 -14.94
CA TYR A 108 5.38 13.25 -13.92
C TYR A 108 6.01 14.58 -13.46
N ASN A 109 6.14 15.56 -14.36
CA ASN A 109 6.67 16.88 -14.03
C ASN A 109 5.74 17.69 -13.11
N GLN A 110 4.44 17.40 -13.13
CA GLN A 110 3.45 18.03 -12.25
C GLN A 110 3.41 17.41 -10.84
N LEU A 111 4.01 16.23 -10.66
CA LEU A 111 4.03 15.57 -9.36
C LEU A 111 4.85 16.38 -8.34
N LYS A 112 4.27 16.55 -7.16
CA LYS A 112 5.00 17.11 -6.02
C LYS A 112 6.13 16.16 -5.63
N LYS A 113 7.35 16.67 -5.54
CA LYS A 113 8.54 15.88 -5.16
C LYS A 113 8.64 15.66 -3.64
N PHE A 114 8.18 16.64 -2.88
CA PHE A 114 8.28 16.68 -1.42
C PHE A 114 6.90 16.70 -0.77
N GLY A 115 6.80 16.05 0.39
CA GLY A 115 5.61 16.07 1.21
C GLY A 115 5.93 15.92 2.69
N ARG A 116 4.89 15.88 3.50
CA ARG A 116 4.97 15.76 4.96
C ARG A 116 4.06 14.67 5.52
N ASN A 117 3.47 13.86 4.64
CA ASN A 117 2.55 12.81 5.01
C ASN A 117 3.33 11.54 5.33
N THR A 118 2.68 10.66 6.09
CA THR A 118 3.25 9.39 6.53
C THR A 118 2.30 8.26 6.17
N VAL A 119 2.85 7.15 5.70
CA VAL A 119 2.11 5.91 5.50
C VAL A 119 2.68 4.87 6.44
N HIS A 120 1.83 4.29 7.27
CA HIS A 120 2.16 3.16 8.14
C HIS A 120 1.31 1.97 7.75
N GLY A 121 1.82 0.77 7.93
CA GLY A 121 1.07 -0.40 7.55
C GLY A 121 1.73 -1.71 7.83
N LYS A 122 1.01 -2.77 7.46
CA LYS A 122 1.45 -4.16 7.54
C LYS A 122 1.32 -4.82 6.17
N VAL A 123 2.27 -5.66 5.81
CA VAL A 123 2.26 -6.46 4.58
C VAL A 123 2.32 -7.95 4.89
N TYR A 124 1.36 -8.71 4.37
CA TYR A 124 1.24 -10.14 4.64
C TYR A 124 0.39 -10.85 3.59
N LEU A 125 0.44 -12.17 3.61
CA LEU A 125 -0.52 -13.02 2.90
C LEU A 125 -1.49 -13.60 3.93
N GLN A 126 -2.75 -13.74 3.55
CA GLN A 126 -3.77 -14.37 4.37
C GLN A 126 -4.07 -15.76 3.80
N ASN A 127 -3.84 -16.81 4.57
CA ASN A 127 -4.27 -18.15 4.17
C ASN A 127 -5.79 -18.27 4.28
N SER A 128 -6.44 -18.75 3.22
CA SER A 128 -7.90 -18.83 3.13
C SER A 128 -8.53 -20.00 3.90
N ILE A 129 -7.74 -21.00 4.27
CA ILE A 129 -8.19 -22.23 4.93
C ILE A 129 -8.12 -22.09 6.45
N ASN A 130 -7.05 -21.51 6.99
CA ASN A 130 -6.78 -21.48 8.43
C ASN A 130 -6.66 -20.07 9.03
N ASP A 131 -6.88 -19.03 8.23
CA ASP A 131 -6.75 -17.62 8.59
C ASP A 131 -5.35 -17.19 9.08
N GLU A 132 -4.31 -17.96 8.78
CA GLU A 132 -2.94 -17.65 9.16
C GLU A 132 -2.37 -16.48 8.36
N GLU A 133 -1.73 -15.53 9.06
CA GLU A 133 -1.00 -14.42 8.45
C GLU A 133 0.47 -14.79 8.20
N ILE A 134 0.88 -14.75 6.93
CA ILE A 134 2.27 -14.96 6.53
C ILE A 134 2.90 -13.60 6.22
N PHE A 135 3.69 -13.09 7.18
CA PHE A 135 4.28 -11.75 7.09
C PHE A 135 5.29 -11.61 5.96
N GLY A 136 5.19 -10.52 5.21
CA GLY A 136 6.21 -10.09 4.26
C GLY A 136 7.42 -9.54 5.02
N LYS A 137 8.31 -10.41 5.50
CA LYS A 137 9.47 -10.02 6.32
C LYS A 137 10.59 -9.40 5.49
N ARG A 138 11.11 -8.24 5.89
CA ARG A 138 12.24 -7.54 5.22
C ARG A 138 12.06 -7.32 3.71
N ILE A 139 10.83 -7.25 3.21
CA ILE A 139 10.58 -7.08 1.79
C ILE A 139 10.68 -5.61 1.39
N GLU A 140 11.10 -5.34 0.16
CA GLU A 140 11.05 -3.99 -0.39
C GLU A 140 9.64 -3.65 -0.85
N LEU A 141 9.18 -2.47 -0.44
CA LEU A 141 7.88 -1.91 -0.74
C LEU A 141 8.06 -0.61 -1.50
N PHE A 142 7.14 -0.31 -2.41
CA PHE A 142 7.16 0.91 -3.22
C PHE A 142 5.85 1.66 -3.14
N LEU A 143 5.93 2.99 -3.10
CA LEU A 143 4.85 3.87 -3.50
C LEU A 143 5.14 4.38 -4.90
N ASN A 144 4.26 4.03 -5.84
CA ASN A 144 4.29 4.48 -7.23
C ASN A 144 3.13 5.45 -7.47
N PRO A 145 3.37 6.74 -7.78
CA PRO A 145 2.30 7.69 -8.07
C PRO A 145 1.33 7.18 -9.14
N VAL A 146 0.03 7.44 -8.95
CA VAL A 146 -0.99 7.10 -9.94
C VAL A 146 -0.90 8.10 -11.11
N THR A 147 -0.47 7.60 -12.27
CA THR A 147 -0.33 8.29 -13.57
C THR A 147 -0.90 7.39 -14.65
N SER A 148 -1.05 7.86 -15.89
CA SER A 148 -1.42 6.99 -17.02
C SER A 148 -0.46 5.80 -17.18
N TYR A 149 0.84 6.03 -16.95
CA TYR A 149 1.89 5.02 -17.02
C TYR A 149 1.74 3.92 -15.97
N SER A 150 1.52 4.29 -14.70
CA SER A 150 1.33 3.32 -13.62
C SER A 150 -0.05 2.64 -13.68
N LYS A 151 -1.07 3.32 -14.20
CA LYS A 151 -2.38 2.71 -14.52
C LYS A 151 -2.28 1.62 -15.57
N GLN A 152 -1.50 1.81 -16.65
CA GLN A 152 -1.26 0.75 -17.62
C GLN A 152 -0.59 -0.45 -16.95
N TRP A 153 0.42 -0.22 -16.11
CA TRP A 153 1.05 -1.30 -15.34
C TRP A 153 0.07 -2.04 -14.45
N TYR A 154 -0.77 -1.32 -13.71
CA TYR A 154 -1.73 -1.93 -12.80
C TYR A 154 -2.76 -2.77 -13.57
N ASN A 155 -3.41 -2.18 -14.56
CA ASN A 155 -4.48 -2.83 -15.31
C ASN A 155 -3.95 -4.00 -16.15
N GLN A 156 -2.88 -3.80 -16.91
CA GLN A 156 -2.42 -4.80 -17.86
C GLN A 156 -1.50 -5.83 -17.18
N SER A 157 -0.58 -5.40 -16.31
CA SER A 157 0.39 -6.33 -15.74
C SER A 157 -0.02 -6.93 -14.41
N TYR A 158 -0.62 -6.15 -13.51
CA TYR A 158 -1.01 -6.66 -12.20
C TYR A 158 -2.35 -7.40 -12.25
N LEU A 159 -3.37 -6.78 -12.83
CA LEU A 159 -4.69 -7.41 -12.97
C LEU A 159 -4.74 -8.36 -14.18
N GLY A 160 -4.29 -7.92 -15.35
CA GLY A 160 -4.39 -8.68 -16.60
C GLY A 160 -3.30 -9.71 -16.86
N GLY A 161 -2.29 -9.83 -15.99
CA GLY A 161 -1.23 -10.83 -16.15
C GLY A 161 -0.31 -10.64 -17.36
N TYR A 162 -0.30 -9.48 -18.03
CA TYR A 162 0.63 -9.24 -19.13
C TYR A 162 2.05 -8.96 -18.62
N LYS A 163 3.05 -9.42 -19.38
CA LYS A 163 4.43 -8.97 -19.20
C LYS A 163 4.60 -7.65 -19.93
N LEU A 164 4.79 -6.55 -19.22
CA LEU A 164 5.14 -5.30 -19.90
C LEU A 164 6.63 -5.26 -20.23
N THR A 165 7.00 -4.58 -21.33
CA THR A 165 8.41 -4.25 -21.61
C THR A 165 9.05 -3.50 -20.43
N PRO A 166 10.39 -3.42 -20.30
CA PRO A 166 11.02 -2.75 -19.17
C PRO A 166 10.54 -1.29 -19.02
N PRO A 167 10.36 -0.78 -17.78
CA PRO A 167 9.95 0.60 -17.58
C PRO A 167 11.05 1.59 -17.99
N ASP A 168 10.65 2.80 -18.37
CA ASP A 168 11.56 3.92 -18.56
C ASP A 168 12.29 4.22 -17.25
N LYS A 169 13.62 4.43 -17.33
CA LYS A 169 14.46 4.66 -16.14
C LYS A 169 14.06 5.91 -15.36
N ARG A 170 13.42 6.90 -15.99
CA ARG A 170 12.95 8.12 -15.32
C ARG A 170 11.90 7.83 -14.24
N LEU A 171 11.16 6.72 -14.35
CA LEU A 171 10.19 6.28 -13.35
C LEU A 171 10.82 6.20 -11.95
N PHE A 172 12.06 5.70 -11.86
CA PHE A 172 12.73 5.45 -10.58
C PHE A 172 12.95 6.73 -9.75
N ASN A 173 12.96 7.91 -10.38
CA ASN A 173 13.06 9.19 -9.68
C ASN A 173 11.80 9.56 -8.88
N TYR A 174 10.68 8.87 -9.15
CA TYR A 174 9.37 9.16 -8.55
C TYR A 174 8.88 8.06 -7.62
N LEU A 175 9.53 6.89 -7.63
CA LEU A 175 9.25 5.83 -6.68
C LEU A 175 9.80 6.22 -5.32
N LYS A 176 9.02 5.97 -4.28
CA LYS A 176 9.52 5.94 -2.90
C LYS A 176 9.60 4.49 -2.49
N SER A 177 10.69 4.09 -1.85
CA SER A 177 10.84 2.74 -1.30
C SER A 177 11.05 2.76 0.21
N THR A 178 10.65 1.67 0.84
CA THR A 178 10.96 1.33 2.22
C THR A 178 11.09 -0.18 2.32
N LYS A 179 11.51 -0.69 3.48
CA LYS A 179 11.45 -2.11 3.79
C LYS A 179 10.53 -2.37 4.97
N SER A 180 9.84 -3.49 4.95
CA SER A 180 9.16 -3.99 6.13
C SER A 180 10.15 -4.57 7.15
N ASP A 181 9.71 -4.74 8.38
CA ASP A 181 10.45 -5.42 9.44
C ASP A 181 10.14 -6.93 9.51
N GLU A 182 10.47 -7.59 10.63
CA GLU A 182 10.20 -9.01 10.88
C GLU A 182 8.71 -9.35 11.03
N ASN A 183 7.89 -8.36 11.36
CA ASN A 183 6.45 -8.49 11.58
C ASN A 183 5.65 -8.03 10.36
N GLY A 184 6.34 -7.69 9.26
CA GLY A 184 5.72 -7.13 8.07
C GLY A 184 5.29 -5.68 8.24
N GLU A 185 5.68 -5.00 9.32
CA GLU A 185 5.35 -3.58 9.53
C GLU A 185 6.27 -2.70 8.69
N PHE A 186 5.73 -1.62 8.13
CA PHE A 186 6.50 -0.69 7.31
C PHE A 186 6.06 0.75 7.53
N SER A 187 6.94 1.68 7.17
CA SER A 187 6.67 3.12 7.22
C SER A 187 7.31 3.86 6.05
N PHE A 188 6.54 4.77 5.44
CA PHE A 188 7.04 5.77 4.49
C PHE A 188 6.88 7.17 5.10
N PHE A 189 7.92 7.98 5.01
CA PHE A 189 7.91 9.36 5.53
C PHE A 189 8.09 10.38 4.40
N GLY A 190 7.63 11.62 4.64
CA GLY A 190 7.83 12.72 3.71
C GLY A 190 7.11 12.53 2.37
N VAL A 191 5.97 11.83 2.39
CA VAL A 191 5.24 11.49 1.16
C VAL A 191 4.36 12.67 0.73
N PRO A 192 4.40 13.12 -0.54
CA PRO A 192 3.46 14.09 -1.07
C PRO A 192 2.02 13.57 -1.02
N ARG A 193 1.06 14.46 -0.76
CA ARG A 193 -0.37 14.13 -0.83
C ARG A 193 -0.70 13.70 -2.26
N GLY A 194 -1.47 12.64 -2.43
CA GLY A 194 -1.91 12.15 -3.74
C GLY A 194 -2.30 10.68 -3.73
N GLU A 195 -2.58 10.16 -4.91
CA GLU A 195 -2.90 8.76 -5.17
C GLU A 195 -1.62 7.98 -5.51
N TYR A 196 -1.49 6.78 -4.95
CA TYR A 196 -0.35 5.90 -5.16
C TYR A 196 -0.79 4.45 -5.26
N TYR A 197 -0.06 3.65 -6.03
CA TYR A 197 -0.03 2.21 -5.84
C TYR A 197 1.02 1.88 -4.78
N LEU A 198 0.57 1.28 -3.67
CA LEU A 198 1.44 0.59 -2.71
C LEU A 198 1.71 -0.82 -3.23
N ILE A 199 2.97 -1.16 -3.44
CA ILE A 199 3.39 -2.36 -4.16
C ILE A 199 4.41 -3.13 -3.32
N GLY A 200 4.27 -4.45 -3.29
CA GLY A 200 5.20 -5.37 -2.64
C GLY A 200 5.28 -6.72 -3.35
N LYS A 201 6.27 -7.52 -2.97
CA LYS A 201 6.40 -8.91 -3.42
C LYS A 201 6.78 -9.79 -2.24
N ILE A 202 6.03 -10.86 -2.04
CA ILE A 202 6.36 -11.90 -1.05
C ILE A 202 6.77 -13.14 -1.82
N THR A 203 7.93 -13.71 -1.47
CA THR A 203 8.32 -15.03 -1.96
C THR A 203 7.83 -16.04 -0.95
N CYS A 204 7.01 -17.01 -1.38
CA CYS A 204 6.43 -17.99 -0.48
C CYS A 204 6.33 -19.36 -1.14
N GLY A 205 6.58 -20.42 -0.36
CA GLY A 205 6.54 -21.81 -0.82
C GLY A 205 5.42 -22.62 -0.18
N THR A 206 5.80 -23.77 0.37
CA THR A 206 4.90 -24.77 0.96
C THR A 206 4.14 -24.23 2.16
N GLU A 207 4.74 -23.30 2.92
CA GLU A 207 4.10 -22.60 4.03
C GLU A 207 2.88 -21.76 3.59
N CYS A 208 2.80 -21.40 2.30
CA CYS A 208 1.65 -20.75 1.68
C CYS A 208 0.76 -21.71 0.88
N GLY A 209 0.88 -23.02 1.06
CA GLY A 209 0.10 -24.01 0.31
C GLY A 209 0.54 -24.20 -1.14
N PHE A 210 1.75 -23.76 -1.52
CA PHE A 210 2.27 -23.96 -2.88
C PHE A 210 3.27 -25.11 -2.97
N ASP A 211 3.23 -25.88 -4.07
CA ASP A 211 4.17 -26.99 -4.33
C ASP A 211 5.63 -26.54 -4.48
N SER A 212 5.87 -25.26 -4.78
CA SER A 212 7.19 -24.68 -4.97
C SER A 212 7.19 -23.23 -4.52
N SER A 213 8.39 -22.66 -4.34
CA SER A 213 8.53 -21.23 -4.09
C SER A 213 7.97 -20.39 -5.26
N LYS A 214 7.12 -19.42 -4.94
CA LYS A 214 6.46 -18.52 -5.89
C LYS A 214 6.62 -17.07 -5.45
N ILE A 215 6.67 -16.15 -6.43
CA ILE A 215 6.65 -14.72 -6.15
C ILE A 215 5.22 -14.23 -6.24
N ILE A 216 4.67 -13.78 -5.11
CA ILE A 216 3.32 -13.25 -5.01
C ILE A 216 3.43 -11.73 -5.03
N ARG A 217 2.87 -11.12 -6.08
CA ARG A 217 2.80 -9.66 -6.22
C ARG A 217 1.61 -9.15 -5.43
N LEU A 218 1.81 -8.07 -4.68
CA LEU A 218 0.76 -7.32 -4.00
C LEU A 218 0.77 -5.90 -4.55
N ALA A 219 -0.42 -5.37 -4.84
CA ALA A 219 -0.60 -3.97 -5.17
C ALA A 219 -1.96 -3.49 -4.65
N LYS A 220 -1.99 -2.28 -4.11
CA LYS A 220 -3.20 -1.62 -3.63
C LYS A 220 -3.14 -0.13 -3.98
N GLU A 221 -4.21 0.40 -4.56
CA GLU A 221 -4.35 1.84 -4.76
C GLU A 221 -4.70 2.50 -3.41
N ILE A 222 -4.01 3.58 -3.05
CA ILE A 222 -4.19 4.31 -1.80
C ILE A 222 -4.19 5.80 -2.03
N TYR A 223 -4.95 6.53 -1.22
CA TYR A 223 -4.89 7.99 -1.14
C TYR A 223 -4.17 8.43 0.13
N ILE A 224 -3.14 9.26 -0.02
CA ILE A 224 -2.30 9.73 1.08
C ILE A 224 -2.68 11.16 1.47
N ASN A 225 -3.13 11.34 2.71
CA ASN A 225 -3.41 12.66 3.29
C ASN A 225 -3.24 12.63 4.82
N GLY A 226 -2.23 13.33 5.33
CA GLY A 226 -1.85 13.27 6.75
C GLY A 226 -1.15 11.95 7.08
N THR A 227 -1.72 11.21 8.03
CA THR A 227 -1.27 9.86 8.38
C THR A 227 -2.24 8.85 7.77
N THR A 228 -1.72 7.96 6.93
CA THR A 228 -2.48 6.87 6.31
C THR A 228 -2.06 5.54 6.91
N ASN A 229 -2.99 4.81 7.51
CA ASN A 229 -2.78 3.42 7.93
C ASN A 229 -3.33 2.49 6.85
N VAL A 230 -2.57 1.47 6.47
CA VAL A 230 -2.97 0.55 5.40
C VAL A 230 -2.44 -0.86 5.59
N GLU A 231 -3.28 -1.83 5.28
CA GLU A 231 -2.85 -3.22 5.09
C GLU A 231 -2.66 -3.51 3.60
N LEU A 232 -1.49 -4.05 3.26
CA LEU A 232 -1.19 -4.62 1.96
C LEU A 232 -1.26 -6.14 2.09
N THR A 233 -2.44 -6.69 1.84
CA THR A 233 -2.70 -8.13 1.99
C THR A 233 -3.19 -8.75 0.68
N LYS A 234 -2.98 -10.06 0.55
CA LYS A 234 -3.54 -10.89 -0.51
C LYS A 234 -3.93 -12.24 0.06
N ILE A 235 -5.13 -12.69 -0.25
CA ILE A 235 -5.62 -14.02 0.11
C ILE A 235 -4.94 -15.05 -0.80
N ILE A 236 -4.45 -16.13 -0.20
CA ILE A 236 -3.86 -17.29 -0.87
C ILE A 236 -4.60 -18.57 -0.44
N PRO A 237 -4.57 -19.63 -1.26
CA PRO A 237 -5.11 -20.94 -0.90
C PRO A 237 -4.58 -21.43 0.45
#